data_AF-A0A367XL67-F1
#
_entry.id   AF-A0A367XL67-F1
#
_cell.length_a   1.000
_cell.length_b   1.000
_cell.length_c   1.000
_cell.angle_alpha   90.00
_cell.angle_beta   90.00
_cell.angle_gamma   90.00
#
_symmetry.space_group_name_H-M   'P 1'
#
loop_
_entity.id
_entity.type
_entity.pdbx_description
1 polymer ?
#
loop_
_entity_poly.entity_id
_entity_poly.type
_entity_poly.pdbx_seq_one_letter_code
_entity_poly.pdbx_strand_id
1 'polypeptide(L)'
;MAPLTRSRSTKPLPEIPEVATVIKKPTIKKPRLTKPKPKLTKTSLDLEDLLTHIRVPDDLALPQKYIDNHSEEFIKGIKHVLKVDPSLYPVIVHQDFTRFGSVLYDEKKQDDKDKIHTYWYSLIRSVIGQQVSGAAARAIQTRFEALFKGAIPTPGKTLEFTAEELRAVGLSNSKVKYVQSITEAFNDPNNHLTQLDFYEKSPLDEILVELCKLKGIGIWSAKMFAIFTLEEMDVFAEDDLGIARGMARYLNKRPELLKKIKADSINDEETKLLLKKRLKFFNKTDSKRTWTPIHDGYVKYAARPFEPYRTVLMMILWRLSSTNIEVLEKLDE
;
A
#
# COMPACT_ATOMS: atom_id res chain seq x y z
N MET A 1 3.67 15.51 66.10
CA MET A 1 3.20 15.02 67.42
C MET A 1 2.71 13.60 67.27
N ALA A 2 3.00 12.74 68.24
CA ALA A 2 2.59 11.35 68.36
C ALA A 2 2.07 11.16 69.81
N PRO A 3 1.77 9.94 70.31
CA PRO A 3 0.89 8.86 69.82
C PRO A 3 -0.10 8.48 70.96
N LEU A 4 -0.41 7.17 71.15
CA LEU A 4 -0.80 6.40 72.38
C LEU A 4 -1.89 5.36 72.00
N THR A 5 -1.98 4.09 72.44
CA THR A 5 -1.25 3.12 73.34
C THR A 5 -1.58 1.67 72.84
N ARG A 6 -1.02 0.52 73.27
CA ARG A 6 0.06 0.08 74.20
C ARG A 6 0.52 -1.32 73.68
N SER A 7 1.80 -1.57 73.38
CA SER A 7 2.78 -2.28 74.23
C SER A 7 2.30 -3.53 75.00
N ARG A 8 2.92 -4.68 74.72
CA ARG A 8 3.76 -5.38 75.71
C ARG A 8 4.90 -6.18 75.04
N SER A 9 5.96 -6.40 75.81
CA SER A 9 7.29 -6.88 75.37
C SER A 9 7.70 -8.10 76.20
N THR A 10 8.43 -9.03 75.60
CA THR A 10 9.54 -9.77 76.23
C THR A 10 10.63 -10.07 75.19
N LYS A 11 11.89 -10.17 75.65
CA LYS A 11 13.12 -10.26 74.84
C LYS A 11 13.73 -11.71 74.86
N PRO A 12 14.80 -12.02 74.08
CA PRO A 12 15.02 -13.34 73.47
C PRO A 12 16.20 -14.13 74.08
N LEU A 13 16.53 -15.28 73.47
CA LEU A 13 17.87 -15.91 73.23
C LEU A 13 17.68 -17.40 72.85
N PRO A 14 18.65 -18.12 72.23
CA PRO A 14 19.73 -17.72 71.32
C PRO A 14 19.70 -18.50 69.97
N GLU A 15 20.63 -18.22 69.05
CA GLU A 15 20.78 -18.94 67.77
C GLU A 15 21.60 -20.24 67.90
N ILE A 16 21.25 -21.26 67.11
CA ILE A 16 22.11 -22.40 66.72
C ILE A 16 21.90 -22.63 65.21
N PRO A 17 22.97 -22.79 64.39
CA PRO A 17 22.83 -22.88 62.94
C PRO A 17 22.55 -24.31 62.46
N GLU A 18 21.64 -24.47 61.49
CA GLU A 18 21.42 -25.75 60.82
C GLU A 18 21.54 -25.61 59.29
N VAL A 19 22.40 -26.44 58.70
CA VAL A 19 22.79 -26.36 57.29
C VAL A 19 21.78 -27.12 56.42
N ALA A 20 20.84 -26.38 55.82
CA ALA A 20 19.87 -26.95 54.89
C ALA A 20 20.52 -27.36 53.55
N THR A 21 20.77 -28.66 53.37
CA THR A 21 21.26 -29.25 52.11
C THR A 21 20.19 -29.22 51.03
N VAL A 22 20.37 -28.38 49.99
CA VAL A 22 19.42 -28.27 48.87
C VAL A 22 19.58 -29.45 47.91
N ILE A 23 18.75 -30.48 48.09
CA ILE A 23 18.61 -31.58 47.12
C ILE A 23 17.95 -31.04 45.84
N LYS A 24 18.73 -30.85 44.77
CA LYS A 24 18.23 -30.47 43.44
C LYS A 24 17.37 -31.61 42.85
N LYS A 25 16.05 -31.42 42.77
CA LYS A 25 15.17 -32.28 41.96
C LYS A 25 15.53 -32.16 40.46
N PRO A 26 15.57 -33.26 39.70
CA PRO A 26 15.96 -33.23 38.29
C PRO A 26 14.89 -32.56 37.42
N THR A 27 15.30 -31.60 36.60
CA THR A 27 14.40 -30.86 35.70
C THR A 27 14.13 -31.65 34.42
N ILE A 28 12.97 -32.32 34.36
CA ILE A 28 12.52 -33.01 33.15
C ILE A 28 12.21 -31.97 32.06
N LYS A 29 13.04 -31.91 31.01
CA LYS A 29 12.78 -31.08 29.82
C LYS A 29 11.57 -31.65 29.08
N LYS A 30 10.41 -30.97 29.15
CA LYS A 30 9.25 -31.29 28.30
C LYS A 30 9.63 -31.11 26.82
N PRO A 31 9.25 -32.03 25.92
CA PRO A 31 9.54 -31.90 24.49
C PRO A 31 8.87 -30.67 23.90
N ARG A 32 9.57 -29.99 23.00
CA ARG A 32 9.14 -28.72 22.40
C ARG A 32 8.06 -28.99 21.35
N LEU A 33 6.79 -28.98 21.78
CA LEU A 33 5.63 -29.09 20.88
C LEU A 33 5.73 -28.07 19.74
N THR A 34 5.99 -28.57 18.54
CA THR A 34 5.89 -27.81 17.29
C THR A 34 4.42 -27.47 17.07
N LYS A 35 4.05 -26.20 17.28
CA LYS A 35 2.67 -25.75 17.05
C LYS A 35 2.32 -25.95 15.57
N PRO A 36 1.17 -26.57 15.24
CA PRO A 36 0.78 -26.78 13.85
C PRO A 36 0.61 -25.44 13.14
N LYS A 37 0.96 -25.39 11.85
CA LYS A 37 0.66 -24.25 10.97
C LYS A 37 -0.85 -23.97 10.99
N PRO A 38 -1.30 -22.70 10.94
CA PRO A 38 -2.72 -22.40 10.86
C PRO A 38 -3.34 -23.09 9.65
N LYS A 39 -4.44 -23.83 9.87
CA LYS A 39 -5.20 -24.47 8.79
C LYS A 39 -6.04 -23.41 8.08
N LEU A 40 -5.86 -23.27 6.78
CA LEU A 40 -6.72 -22.49 5.89
C LEU A 40 -8.16 -23.00 6.01
N THR A 41 -9.13 -22.12 6.19
CA THR A 41 -10.56 -22.46 6.31
C THR A 41 -11.34 -21.93 5.10
N LYS A 42 -12.11 -22.82 4.46
CA LYS A 42 -12.85 -22.64 3.20
C LYS A 42 -12.03 -22.04 2.05
N THR A 43 -11.74 -22.88 1.06
CA THR A 43 -11.03 -22.51 -0.18
C THR A 43 -11.83 -21.49 -0.99
N SER A 44 -11.57 -20.20 -0.80
CA SER A 44 -11.78 -19.24 -1.90
C SER A 44 -10.83 -19.67 -3.01
N LEU A 45 -11.35 -20.04 -4.17
CA LEU A 45 -10.54 -20.35 -5.35
C LEU A 45 -9.60 -19.16 -5.62
N ASP A 46 -8.34 -19.46 -5.94
CA ASP A 46 -7.39 -18.41 -6.29
C ASP A 46 -7.71 -17.90 -7.71
N LEU A 47 -7.43 -16.63 -8.00
CA LEU A 47 -7.75 -16.04 -9.30
C LEU A 47 -7.00 -16.78 -10.42
N GLU A 48 -5.75 -17.22 -10.16
CA GLU A 48 -4.97 -18.01 -11.12
C GLU A 48 -5.64 -19.38 -11.41
N ASP A 49 -6.37 -19.98 -10.46
CA ASP A 49 -7.08 -21.25 -10.69
C ASP A 49 -8.31 -21.08 -11.59
N LEU A 50 -9.03 -19.96 -11.44
CA LEU A 50 -10.21 -19.63 -12.24
C LEU A 50 -9.85 -19.34 -13.70
N LEU A 51 -8.65 -18.81 -13.95
CA LEU A 51 -8.18 -18.37 -15.26
C LEU A 51 -7.39 -19.43 -16.05
N THR A 52 -7.29 -20.66 -15.53
CA THR A 52 -6.62 -21.81 -16.20
C THR A 52 -7.16 -22.17 -17.60
N HIS A 53 -8.35 -21.67 -17.95
CA HIS A 53 -8.94 -21.83 -19.28
C HIS A 53 -8.32 -20.90 -20.34
N ILE A 54 -7.67 -19.81 -19.93
CA ILE A 54 -6.95 -18.89 -20.83
C ILE A 54 -5.57 -19.48 -21.12
N ARG A 55 -5.31 -19.78 -22.39
CA ARG A 55 -4.00 -20.26 -22.84
C ARG A 55 -3.01 -19.11 -22.93
N VAL A 56 -1.76 -19.38 -22.57
CA VAL A 56 -0.61 -18.50 -22.81
C VAL A 56 -0.09 -18.77 -24.23
N PRO A 57 -0.04 -17.79 -25.14
CA PRO A 57 0.57 -17.94 -26.46
C PRO A 57 2.09 -18.12 -26.35
N ASP A 58 2.69 -18.93 -27.23
CA ASP A 58 4.15 -19.18 -27.23
C ASP A 58 4.97 -17.90 -27.50
N ASP A 59 4.40 -16.95 -28.25
CA ASP A 59 4.99 -15.64 -28.59
C ASP A 59 4.61 -14.52 -27.60
N LEU A 60 3.75 -14.83 -26.61
CA LEU A 60 3.18 -13.89 -25.64
C LEU A 60 2.41 -12.71 -26.29
N ALA A 61 1.89 -12.89 -27.50
CA ALA A 61 1.11 -11.86 -28.19
C ALA A 61 -0.15 -11.49 -27.40
N LEU A 62 -0.34 -10.19 -27.14
CA LEU A 62 -1.53 -9.66 -26.49
C LEU A 62 -2.68 -9.54 -27.51
N PRO A 63 -3.96 -9.75 -27.11
CA PRO A 63 -5.10 -9.49 -27.99
C PRO A 63 -5.12 -8.04 -28.46
N GLN A 64 -5.40 -7.79 -29.75
CA GLN A 64 -5.33 -6.43 -30.32
C GLN A 64 -6.25 -5.45 -29.56
N LYS A 65 -7.49 -5.85 -29.24
CA LYS A 65 -8.41 -5.05 -28.42
C LYS A 65 -7.82 -4.66 -27.05
N TYR A 66 -7.03 -5.55 -26.42
CA TYR A 66 -6.37 -5.24 -25.16
C TYR A 66 -5.25 -4.20 -25.38
N ILE A 67 -4.53 -4.25 -26.49
CA ILE A 67 -3.54 -3.21 -26.85
C ILE A 67 -4.25 -1.87 -27.07
N ASP A 68 -5.32 -1.86 -27.88
CA ASP A 68 -6.07 -0.66 -28.24
C ASP A 68 -6.72 0.03 -27.02
N ASN A 69 -7.05 -0.74 -25.98
CA ASN A 69 -7.68 -0.26 -24.76
C ASN A 69 -6.73 0.38 -23.74
N HIS A 70 -5.40 0.31 -23.90
CA HIS A 70 -4.41 0.80 -22.93
C HIS A 70 -3.39 1.78 -23.51
N SER A 71 -2.71 2.55 -22.66
CA SER A 71 -1.60 3.41 -23.09
C SER A 71 -0.40 2.59 -23.59
N GLU A 72 0.36 3.15 -24.55
CA GLU A 72 1.50 2.48 -25.17
C GLU A 72 2.56 2.06 -24.13
N GLU A 73 2.84 2.93 -23.15
CA GLU A 73 3.83 2.67 -22.11
C GLU A 73 3.40 1.57 -21.14
N PHE A 74 2.11 1.54 -20.77
CA PHE A 74 1.57 0.44 -19.97
C PHE A 74 1.66 -0.90 -20.73
N ILE A 75 1.43 -0.90 -22.06
CA ILE A 75 1.60 -2.10 -22.90
C ILE A 75 3.07 -2.54 -23.01
N LYS A 76 4.04 -1.61 -23.05
CA LYS A 76 5.48 -1.97 -22.95
C LYS A 76 5.78 -2.64 -21.61
N GLY A 77 5.25 -2.09 -20.51
CA GLY A 77 5.41 -2.67 -19.18
C GLY A 77 4.75 -4.04 -19.03
N ILE A 78 3.56 -4.26 -19.60
CA ILE A 78 2.92 -5.58 -19.66
C ILE A 78 3.81 -6.58 -20.42
N LYS A 79 4.34 -6.19 -21.59
CA LYS A 79 5.28 -7.03 -22.37
C LYS A 79 6.58 -7.30 -21.62
N HIS A 80 7.06 -6.37 -20.81
CA HIS A 80 8.21 -6.58 -19.92
C HIS A 80 7.87 -7.61 -18.83
N VAL A 81 6.78 -7.41 -18.08
CA VAL A 81 6.33 -8.32 -17.02
C VAL A 81 6.16 -9.75 -17.54
N LEU A 82 5.60 -9.92 -18.74
CA LEU A 82 5.44 -11.23 -19.40
C LEU A 82 6.76 -11.91 -19.80
N LYS A 83 7.82 -11.15 -20.09
CA LYS A 83 9.17 -11.72 -20.30
C LYS A 83 9.79 -12.23 -19.00
N VAL A 84 9.45 -11.61 -17.87
CA VAL A 84 9.93 -11.98 -16.53
C VAL A 84 9.17 -13.20 -15.99
N ASP A 85 7.84 -13.22 -16.12
CA ASP A 85 7.01 -14.39 -15.84
C ASP A 85 5.80 -14.50 -16.80
N PRO A 86 5.88 -15.37 -17.83
CA PRO A 86 4.77 -15.65 -18.74
C PRO A 86 3.49 -16.15 -18.07
N SER A 87 3.58 -16.78 -16.89
CA SER A 87 2.41 -17.36 -16.21
C SER A 87 1.43 -16.31 -15.65
N LEU A 88 1.82 -15.03 -15.67
CA LEU A 88 0.92 -13.91 -15.37
C LEU A 88 -0.05 -13.56 -16.53
N TYR A 89 0.16 -14.11 -17.74
CA TYR A 89 -0.64 -13.79 -18.92
C TYR A 89 -2.16 -13.94 -18.73
N PRO A 90 -2.70 -15.03 -18.16
CA PRO A 90 -4.15 -15.16 -17.92
C PRO A 90 -4.70 -14.04 -17.04
N VAL A 91 -3.97 -13.69 -15.98
CA VAL A 91 -4.34 -12.63 -15.03
C VAL A 91 -4.32 -11.26 -15.69
N ILE A 92 -3.37 -11.03 -16.59
CA ILE A 92 -3.26 -9.79 -17.38
C ILE A 92 -4.46 -9.65 -18.33
N VAL A 93 -4.71 -10.62 -19.21
CA VAL A 93 -5.65 -10.43 -20.33
C VAL A 93 -7.12 -10.66 -20.00
N HIS A 94 -7.47 -11.19 -18.82
CA HIS A 94 -8.88 -11.49 -18.50
C HIS A 94 -9.78 -10.24 -18.33
N GLN A 95 -9.18 -9.08 -18.05
CA GLN A 95 -9.87 -7.79 -17.91
C GLN A 95 -8.90 -6.65 -18.18
N ASP A 96 -9.38 -5.52 -18.69
CA ASP A 96 -8.57 -4.32 -18.89
C ASP A 96 -8.24 -3.64 -17.54
N PHE A 97 -7.09 -2.97 -17.48
CA PHE A 97 -6.73 -2.03 -16.42
C PHE A 97 -7.15 -0.62 -16.83
N THR A 98 -8.46 -0.35 -16.75
CA THR A 98 -9.09 0.91 -17.22
C THR A 98 -8.39 2.18 -16.75
N ARG A 99 -7.71 2.17 -15.61
CA ARG A 99 -6.95 3.32 -15.09
C ARG A 99 -5.77 3.75 -15.96
N PHE A 100 -5.22 2.85 -16.78
CA PHE A 100 -4.19 3.12 -17.79
C PHE A 100 -4.78 3.00 -19.21
N GLY A 101 -6.04 3.41 -19.36
CA GLY A 101 -6.78 3.31 -20.61
C GLY A 101 -6.30 4.32 -21.67
N SER A 102 -6.30 3.91 -22.94
CA SER A 102 -5.78 4.70 -24.09
C SER A 102 -6.44 6.07 -24.29
N VAL A 103 -7.66 6.27 -23.78
CA VAL A 103 -8.46 7.50 -23.94
C VAL A 103 -8.40 8.41 -22.70
N LEU A 104 -7.89 7.94 -21.56
CA LEU A 104 -7.90 8.73 -20.32
C LEU A 104 -6.88 9.88 -20.30
N TYR A 105 -5.82 9.80 -21.12
CA TYR A 105 -4.70 10.73 -21.10
C TYR A 105 -4.31 11.15 -22.53
N ASP A 106 -4.77 12.33 -22.95
CA ASP A 106 -4.23 13.05 -24.11
C ASP A 106 -3.35 14.20 -23.60
N GLU A 107 -2.15 13.86 -23.14
CA GLU A 107 -1.18 14.82 -22.55
C GLU A 107 -0.84 15.99 -23.49
N LYS A 108 -1.08 15.83 -24.81
CA LYS A 108 -0.76 16.81 -25.85
C LYS A 108 -1.72 18.01 -25.88
N LYS A 109 -2.62 18.14 -24.90
CA LYS A 109 -3.68 19.16 -24.85
C LYS A 109 -3.78 19.98 -23.56
N GLN A 110 -2.91 19.74 -22.57
CA GLN A 110 -2.87 20.54 -21.33
C GLN A 110 -1.64 21.43 -21.31
N ASP A 111 -1.79 22.67 -20.85
CA ASP A 111 -0.64 23.51 -20.53
C ASP A 111 -0.05 23.13 -19.15
N ASP A 112 1.15 23.64 -18.84
CA ASP A 112 1.86 23.30 -17.60
C ASP A 112 1.05 23.66 -16.34
N LYS A 113 0.22 24.70 -16.42
CA LYS A 113 -0.61 25.18 -15.32
C LYS A 113 -1.81 24.26 -15.10
N ASP A 114 -2.42 23.75 -16.17
CA ASP A 114 -3.46 22.71 -16.12
C ASP A 114 -2.92 21.39 -15.53
N LYS A 115 -1.66 21.02 -15.82
CA LYS A 115 -1.00 19.86 -15.19
C LYS A 115 -0.81 20.05 -13.69
N ILE A 116 -0.17 21.14 -13.26
CA ILE A 116 0.05 21.45 -11.82
C ILE A 116 -1.28 21.58 -11.07
N HIS A 117 -2.30 22.13 -11.72
CA HIS A 117 -3.65 22.20 -11.19
C HIS A 117 -4.28 20.81 -11.00
N THR A 118 -4.14 19.93 -11.99
CA THR A 118 -4.56 18.52 -11.92
C THR A 118 -3.83 17.78 -10.79
N TYR A 119 -2.55 18.07 -10.57
CA TYR A 119 -1.75 17.47 -9.49
C TYR A 119 -2.28 17.86 -8.11
N TRP A 120 -2.48 19.17 -7.86
CA TRP A 120 -3.16 19.66 -6.65
C TRP A 120 -4.50 18.96 -6.45
N TYR A 121 -5.36 18.96 -7.47
CA TYR A 121 -6.72 18.44 -7.35
C TYR A 121 -6.75 16.92 -7.14
N SER A 122 -5.79 16.18 -7.69
CA SER A 122 -5.61 14.75 -7.41
C SER A 122 -5.29 14.48 -5.94
N LEU A 123 -4.42 15.29 -5.33
CA LEU A 123 -4.11 15.21 -3.89
C LEU A 123 -5.32 15.57 -3.02
N ILE A 124 -6.12 16.57 -3.39
CA ILE A 124 -7.39 16.90 -2.72
C ILE A 124 -8.37 15.72 -2.76
N ARG A 125 -8.61 15.13 -3.94
CA ARG A 125 -9.46 13.93 -4.09
C ARG A 125 -8.94 12.75 -3.28
N SER A 126 -7.62 12.53 -3.26
CA SER A 126 -6.97 11.50 -2.44
C SER A 126 -7.31 11.68 -0.95
N VAL A 127 -7.12 12.89 -0.40
CA VAL A 127 -7.49 13.22 0.99
C VAL A 127 -8.99 13.05 1.26
N ILE A 128 -9.86 13.45 0.32
CA ILE A 128 -11.32 13.23 0.41
C ILE A 128 -11.63 11.74 0.53
N GLY A 129 -10.98 10.88 -0.27
CA GLY A 129 -11.18 9.43 -0.28
C GLY A 129 -10.66 8.66 0.94
N GLN A 130 -9.73 9.23 1.74
CA GLN A 130 -9.12 8.51 2.87
C GLN A 130 -10.17 8.03 3.90
N GLN A 131 -10.11 6.75 4.26
CA GLN A 131 -10.91 6.12 5.33
C GLN A 131 -12.45 6.23 5.17
N VAL A 132 -12.95 6.36 3.94
CA VAL A 132 -14.39 6.37 3.62
C VAL A 132 -14.69 5.41 2.45
N SER A 133 -15.97 5.08 2.22
CA SER A 133 -16.38 4.32 1.02
C SER A 133 -16.29 5.19 -0.24
N GLY A 134 -16.17 4.57 -1.42
CA GLY A 134 -16.15 5.30 -2.69
C GLY A 134 -17.40 6.17 -2.92
N ALA A 135 -18.58 5.69 -2.53
CA ALA A 135 -19.82 6.47 -2.59
C ALA A 135 -19.78 7.70 -1.65
N ALA A 136 -19.24 7.56 -0.44
CA ALA A 136 -19.08 8.68 0.49
C ALA A 136 -18.03 9.68 0.00
N ALA A 137 -16.92 9.20 -0.59
CA ALA A 137 -15.90 10.04 -1.21
C ALA A 137 -16.49 10.89 -2.34
N ARG A 138 -17.22 10.26 -3.28
CA ARG A 138 -17.93 10.96 -4.37
C ARG A 138 -18.89 12.02 -3.82
N ALA A 139 -19.73 11.67 -2.85
CA ALA A 139 -20.69 12.61 -2.26
C ALA A 139 -20.02 13.82 -1.56
N ILE A 140 -18.85 13.64 -0.94
CA ILE A 140 -18.06 14.75 -0.37
C ILE A 140 -17.42 15.58 -1.49
N GLN A 141 -16.86 14.94 -2.52
CA GLN A 141 -16.25 15.62 -3.67
C GLN A 141 -17.25 16.51 -4.41
N THR A 142 -18.44 16.01 -4.74
CA THR A 142 -19.49 16.80 -5.40
C THR A 142 -19.90 18.03 -4.59
N ARG A 143 -19.98 17.92 -3.25
CA ARG A 143 -20.27 19.08 -2.39
C ARG A 143 -19.09 20.05 -2.29
N PHE A 144 -17.85 19.56 -2.32
CA PHE A 144 -16.66 20.41 -2.38
C PHE A 144 -16.60 21.20 -3.70
N GLU A 145 -16.82 20.55 -4.84
CA GLU A 145 -16.93 21.18 -6.16
C GLU A 145 -18.05 22.24 -6.20
N ALA A 146 -19.19 21.97 -5.56
CA ALA A 146 -20.32 22.90 -5.50
C ALA A 146 -20.00 24.23 -4.78
N LEU A 147 -18.99 24.29 -3.90
CA LEU A 147 -18.54 25.55 -3.27
C LEU A 147 -18.10 26.59 -4.31
N PHE A 148 -17.56 26.13 -5.44
CA PHE A 148 -17.04 26.98 -6.52
C PHE A 148 -18.13 27.45 -7.50
N LYS A 149 -19.41 27.09 -7.27
CA LYS A 149 -20.58 27.57 -8.03
C LYS A 149 -20.48 27.36 -9.55
N GLY A 150 -19.88 26.23 -9.96
CA GLY A 150 -19.65 25.88 -11.37
C GLY A 150 -18.33 26.37 -11.96
N ALA A 151 -17.54 27.17 -11.23
CA ALA A 151 -16.15 27.41 -11.59
C ALA A 151 -15.28 26.18 -11.27
N ILE A 152 -14.16 26.03 -11.97
CA ILE A 152 -13.15 25.01 -11.69
C ILE A 152 -12.57 25.28 -10.29
N PRO A 153 -12.53 24.29 -9.36
CA PRO A 153 -11.85 24.43 -8.07
C PRO A 153 -10.39 24.83 -8.27
N THR A 154 -9.81 25.79 -7.54
CA THR A 154 -8.37 26.12 -7.66
C THR A 154 -7.73 26.30 -6.28
N PRO A 155 -6.39 26.26 -6.15
CA PRO A 155 -5.70 26.50 -4.88
C PRO A 155 -6.14 27.83 -4.24
N GLY A 156 -5.95 28.95 -4.93
CA GLY A 156 -6.32 30.28 -4.42
C GLY A 156 -7.79 30.40 -4.02
N LYS A 157 -8.73 29.90 -4.85
CA LYS A 157 -10.16 29.91 -4.49
C LYS A 157 -10.50 29.01 -3.31
N THR A 158 -9.74 27.94 -3.09
CA THR A 158 -9.95 27.05 -1.93
C THR A 158 -9.52 27.72 -0.62
N LEU A 159 -8.51 28.60 -0.65
CA LEU A 159 -8.07 29.39 0.51
C LEU A 159 -9.05 30.50 0.91
N GLU A 160 -10.01 30.87 0.04
CA GLU A 160 -11.07 31.83 0.37
C GLU A 160 -12.14 31.23 1.30
N PHE A 161 -12.23 29.90 1.42
CA PHE A 161 -13.22 29.24 2.28
C PHE A 161 -12.74 29.05 3.71
N THR A 162 -13.65 29.31 4.65
CA THR A 162 -13.46 29.05 6.08
C THR A 162 -13.36 27.55 6.39
N ALA A 163 -12.79 27.22 7.56
CA ALA A 163 -12.75 25.84 8.03
C ALA A 163 -14.16 25.25 8.23
N GLU A 164 -15.11 26.10 8.60
CA GLU A 164 -16.53 25.79 8.80
C GLU A 164 -17.21 25.41 7.48
N GLU A 165 -17.00 26.16 6.40
CA GLU A 165 -17.51 25.84 5.05
C GLU A 165 -16.90 24.54 4.51
N LEU A 166 -15.58 24.36 4.67
CA LEU A 166 -14.89 23.12 4.29
C LEU A 166 -15.38 21.91 5.13
N ARG A 167 -15.76 22.11 6.39
CA ARG A 167 -16.44 21.07 7.20
C ARG A 167 -17.87 20.80 6.71
N ALA A 168 -18.61 21.83 6.29
CA ALA A 168 -20.01 21.70 5.87
C ALA A 168 -20.21 20.76 4.66
N VAL A 169 -19.21 20.65 3.78
CA VAL A 169 -19.24 19.68 2.66
C VAL A 169 -18.95 18.23 3.10
N GLY A 170 -18.64 17.98 4.37
CA GLY A 170 -18.44 16.65 4.96
C GLY A 170 -16.98 16.27 5.23
N LEU A 171 -16.04 17.23 5.20
CA LEU A 171 -14.67 16.98 5.63
C LEU A 171 -14.57 16.88 7.16
N SER A 172 -13.72 15.98 7.65
CA SER A 172 -13.34 15.95 9.07
C SER A 172 -12.35 17.06 9.40
N ASN A 173 -12.21 17.41 10.68
CA ASN A 173 -11.22 18.40 11.15
C ASN A 173 -9.79 18.12 10.64
N SER A 174 -9.39 16.85 10.57
CA SER A 174 -8.08 16.47 10.03
C SER A 174 -8.02 16.70 8.52
N LYS A 175 -9.06 16.29 7.76
CA LYS A 175 -9.11 16.49 6.31
C LYS A 175 -9.12 17.97 5.91
N VAL A 176 -9.77 18.85 6.67
CA VAL A 176 -9.68 20.31 6.43
C VAL A 176 -8.24 20.80 6.55
N LYS A 177 -7.52 20.41 7.61
CA LYS A 177 -6.09 20.76 7.77
C LYS A 177 -5.19 20.19 6.66
N TYR A 178 -5.55 19.04 6.10
CA TYR A 178 -4.84 18.41 4.99
C TYR A 178 -5.11 19.14 3.67
N VAL A 179 -6.38 19.42 3.37
CA VAL A 179 -6.81 20.25 2.22
C VAL A 179 -6.11 21.61 2.27
N GLN A 180 -6.13 22.31 3.42
CA GLN A 180 -5.42 23.57 3.61
C GLN A 180 -3.92 23.42 3.35
N SER A 181 -3.24 22.46 3.98
CA SER A 181 -1.79 22.24 3.79
C SER A 181 -1.38 21.94 2.35
N ILE A 182 -2.19 21.20 1.60
CA ILE A 182 -1.95 20.92 0.17
C ILE A 182 -2.19 22.19 -0.65
N THR A 183 -3.26 22.91 -0.34
CA THR A 183 -3.67 24.13 -1.04
C THR A 183 -2.70 25.29 -0.82
N GLU A 184 -2.19 25.47 0.39
CA GLU A 184 -1.13 26.43 0.73
C GLU A 184 0.13 26.17 -0.12
N ALA A 185 0.60 24.92 -0.17
CA ALA A 185 1.79 24.54 -0.93
C ALA A 185 1.63 24.76 -2.44
N PHE A 186 0.47 24.44 -3.02
CA PHE A 186 0.18 24.64 -4.44
C PHE A 186 -0.26 26.06 -4.80
N ASN A 187 -0.43 26.96 -3.81
CA ASN A 187 -0.68 28.39 -4.04
C ASN A 187 0.58 29.24 -3.86
N ASP A 188 1.68 28.68 -3.35
CA ASP A 188 3.00 29.34 -3.29
C ASP A 188 3.76 29.13 -4.62
N PRO A 189 4.01 30.19 -5.42
CA PRO A 189 4.74 30.08 -6.67
C PRO A 189 6.22 29.73 -6.52
N ASN A 190 6.76 29.72 -5.28
CA ASN A 190 8.15 29.34 -5.00
C ASN A 190 8.27 27.88 -4.52
N ASN A 191 7.15 27.18 -4.34
CA ASN A 191 7.15 25.79 -3.89
C ASN A 191 7.54 24.85 -5.04
N HIS A 192 8.40 23.85 -4.81
CA HIS A 192 8.78 22.89 -5.85
C HIS A 192 7.57 22.17 -6.46
N LEU A 193 6.52 21.92 -5.68
CA LEU A 193 5.29 21.27 -6.14
C LEU A 193 4.45 22.12 -7.12
N THR A 194 4.76 23.41 -7.29
CA THR A 194 4.16 24.25 -8.34
C THR A 194 4.99 24.33 -9.62
N GLN A 195 6.16 23.69 -9.66
CA GLN A 195 7.07 23.70 -10.81
C GLN A 195 6.99 22.38 -11.57
N LEU A 196 6.55 22.39 -12.84
CA LEU A 196 6.51 21.17 -13.65
C LEU A 196 7.90 20.54 -13.82
N ASP A 197 8.90 21.43 -14.02
CA ASP A 197 10.33 21.14 -14.08
C ASP A 197 10.85 20.26 -12.92
N PHE A 198 10.26 20.37 -11.71
CA PHE A 198 10.62 19.53 -10.58
C PHE A 198 10.20 18.07 -10.80
N TYR A 199 8.97 17.84 -11.27
CA TYR A 199 8.46 16.50 -11.54
C TYR A 199 9.18 15.83 -12.72
N GLU A 200 9.59 16.60 -13.73
CA GLU A 200 10.26 16.07 -14.93
C GLU A 200 11.75 15.78 -14.72
N LYS A 201 12.42 16.43 -13.75
CA LYS A 201 13.89 16.40 -13.62
C LYS A 201 14.41 15.82 -12.30
N SER A 202 13.62 15.82 -11.22
CA SER A 202 14.04 15.19 -9.96
C SER A 202 13.82 13.68 -9.97
N PRO A 203 14.68 12.89 -9.32
CA PRO A 203 14.42 11.49 -9.01
C PRO A 203 13.10 11.31 -8.25
N LEU A 204 12.36 10.24 -8.54
CA LEU A 204 11.08 9.93 -7.91
C LEU A 204 11.14 9.95 -6.37
N ASP A 205 12.22 9.46 -5.76
CA ASP A 205 12.38 9.48 -4.29
C ASP A 205 12.38 10.92 -3.71
N GLU A 206 12.89 11.92 -4.43
CA GLU A 206 12.82 13.33 -4.03
C GLU A 206 11.38 13.86 -4.10
N ILE A 207 10.67 13.55 -5.19
CA ILE A 207 9.26 13.90 -5.37
C ILE A 207 8.40 13.29 -4.26
N LEU A 208 8.63 12.01 -3.93
CA LEU A 208 7.95 11.31 -2.83
C LEU A 208 8.25 11.96 -1.46
N VAL A 209 9.49 12.38 -1.21
CA VAL A 209 9.87 13.10 0.02
C VAL A 209 9.20 14.46 0.10
N GLU A 210 9.14 15.23 -0.99
CA GLU A 210 8.49 16.54 -1.03
C GLU A 210 6.98 16.42 -0.76
N LEU A 211 6.31 15.47 -1.44
CA LEU A 211 4.90 15.15 -1.21
C LEU A 211 4.60 14.76 0.25
N CYS A 212 5.52 14.05 0.91
CA CYS A 212 5.36 13.65 2.32
C CYS A 212 5.51 14.80 3.33
N LYS A 213 5.90 16.01 2.91
CA LYS A 213 5.85 17.21 3.77
C LYS A 213 4.41 17.74 3.93
N LEU A 214 3.51 17.41 3.00
CA LEU A 214 2.11 17.83 3.04
C LEU A 214 1.34 17.08 4.14
N LYS A 215 0.63 17.83 5.01
CA LYS A 215 -0.14 17.20 6.10
C LYS A 215 -1.20 16.25 5.54
N GLY A 216 -1.18 15.00 5.98
CA GLY A 216 -2.13 13.97 5.54
C GLY A 216 -1.69 13.16 4.32
N ILE A 217 -0.53 13.46 3.73
CA ILE A 217 0.12 12.66 2.70
C ILE A 217 1.27 11.88 3.35
N GLY A 218 1.10 10.55 3.45
CA GLY A 218 2.19 9.64 3.83
C GLY A 218 2.80 8.98 2.59
N ILE A 219 3.92 8.26 2.76
CA ILE A 219 4.65 7.61 1.65
C ILE A 219 3.77 6.73 0.77
N TRP A 220 2.80 6.00 1.33
CA TRP A 220 1.83 5.23 0.55
C TRP A 220 0.98 6.13 -0.35
N SER A 221 0.42 7.22 0.19
CA SER A 221 -0.38 8.18 -0.58
C SER A 221 0.44 8.89 -1.65
N ALA A 222 1.71 9.20 -1.37
CA ALA A 222 2.64 9.77 -2.35
C ALA A 222 2.96 8.78 -3.48
N LYS A 223 3.18 7.49 -3.17
CA LYS A 223 3.31 6.42 -4.18
C LYS A 223 2.03 6.27 -5.00
N MET A 224 0.83 6.36 -4.40
CA MET A 224 -0.43 6.32 -5.15
C MET A 224 -0.58 7.54 -6.08
N PHE A 225 -0.13 8.72 -5.64
CA PHE A 225 -0.10 9.91 -6.48
C PHE A 225 0.85 9.75 -7.67
N ALA A 226 2.07 9.24 -7.45
CA ALA A 226 3.02 8.94 -8.51
C ALA A 226 2.43 7.97 -9.55
N ILE A 227 1.88 6.84 -9.11
CA ILE A 227 1.27 5.83 -10.00
C ILE A 227 0.08 6.38 -10.80
N PHE A 228 -0.85 7.09 -10.14
CA PHE A 228 -2.15 7.43 -10.73
C PHE A 228 -2.29 8.88 -11.18
N THR A 229 -1.26 9.72 -11.02
CA THR A 229 -1.29 11.15 -11.42
C THR A 229 -0.05 11.55 -12.22
N LEU A 230 1.13 11.04 -11.86
CA LEU A 230 2.36 11.21 -12.65
C LEU A 230 2.60 10.07 -13.65
N GLU A 231 1.76 9.04 -13.63
CA GLU A 231 1.86 7.81 -14.45
C GLU A 231 3.22 7.08 -14.32
N GLU A 232 3.85 7.20 -13.15
CA GLU A 232 5.16 6.61 -12.89
C GLU A 232 5.12 5.08 -13.01
N MET A 233 5.91 4.54 -13.94
CA MET A 233 5.90 3.10 -14.27
C MET A 233 6.72 2.24 -13.31
N ASP A 234 7.62 2.83 -12.52
CA ASP A 234 8.55 2.09 -11.67
C ASP A 234 8.35 2.26 -10.15
N VAL A 235 7.09 2.42 -9.72
CA VAL A 235 6.75 2.52 -8.30
C VAL A 235 6.51 1.12 -7.72
N PHE A 236 6.98 0.89 -6.49
CA PHE A 236 6.60 -0.31 -5.72
C PHE A 236 6.21 0.02 -4.28
N ALA A 237 5.02 -0.42 -3.85
CA ALA A 237 4.49 -0.25 -2.49
C ALA A 237 4.49 -1.58 -1.73
N GLU A 238 5.66 -1.98 -1.22
CA GLU A 238 5.90 -3.24 -0.51
C GLU A 238 5.07 -3.39 0.77
N ASP A 239 4.61 -2.28 1.33
CA ASP A 239 3.87 -2.21 2.58
C ASP A 239 2.36 -2.03 2.40
N ASP A 240 1.85 -2.07 1.16
CA ASP A 240 0.43 -2.09 0.85
C ASP A 240 -0.20 -3.46 1.16
N LEU A 241 -1.45 -3.47 1.66
CA LEU A 241 -2.14 -4.70 2.06
C LEU A 241 -2.56 -5.56 0.85
N GLY A 242 -2.93 -4.92 -0.26
CA GLY A 242 -3.26 -5.60 -1.51
C GLY A 242 -2.00 -6.19 -2.13
N ILE A 243 -0.93 -5.40 -2.27
CA ILE A 243 0.37 -5.88 -2.80
C ILE A 243 0.92 -7.04 -1.97
N ALA A 244 0.96 -6.93 -0.63
CA ALA A 244 1.45 -8.01 0.23
C ALA A 244 0.61 -9.30 0.13
N ARG A 245 -0.70 -9.19 -0.12
CA ARG A 245 -1.60 -10.33 -0.32
C ARG A 245 -1.47 -10.92 -1.73
N GLY A 246 -1.40 -10.09 -2.76
CA GLY A 246 -1.19 -10.51 -4.14
C GLY A 246 0.15 -11.23 -4.29
N MET A 247 1.23 -10.65 -3.76
CA MET A 247 2.56 -11.27 -3.76
C MET A 247 2.57 -12.59 -3.00
N ALA A 248 1.84 -12.69 -1.89
CA ALA A 248 1.68 -13.96 -1.19
C ALA A 248 0.99 -15.04 -2.03
N ARG A 249 -0.04 -14.69 -2.82
CA ARG A 249 -0.70 -15.64 -3.73
C ARG A 249 0.21 -16.06 -4.89
N TYR A 250 0.78 -15.07 -5.59
CA TYR A 250 1.76 -15.25 -6.66
C TYR A 250 2.91 -16.19 -6.26
N LEU A 251 3.53 -15.96 -5.08
CA LEU A 251 4.65 -16.77 -4.58
C LEU A 251 4.22 -18.11 -3.95
N ASN A 252 2.95 -18.29 -3.54
CA ASN A 252 2.44 -19.61 -3.14
C ASN A 252 2.27 -20.54 -4.34
N LYS A 253 1.89 -20.01 -5.51
CA LYS A 253 1.86 -20.76 -6.78
C LYS A 253 3.27 -21.04 -7.32
N ARG A 254 4.27 -20.24 -6.91
CA ARG A 254 5.68 -20.29 -7.38
C ARG A 254 6.66 -20.60 -6.22
N PRO A 255 6.57 -21.78 -5.58
CA PRO A 255 7.30 -22.08 -4.33
C PRO A 255 8.83 -22.10 -4.49
N GLU A 256 9.36 -22.50 -5.66
CA GLU A 256 10.81 -22.48 -5.91
C GLU A 256 11.33 -21.05 -6.07
N LEU A 257 10.56 -20.14 -6.69
CA LEU A 257 10.88 -18.71 -6.74
C LEU A 257 10.93 -18.11 -5.33
N LEU A 258 9.98 -18.47 -4.45
CA LEU A 258 10.00 -18.04 -3.05
C LEU A 258 11.21 -18.56 -2.26
N LYS A 259 11.69 -19.78 -2.54
CA LYS A 259 12.95 -20.29 -1.95
C LYS A 259 14.14 -19.51 -2.46
N LYS A 260 14.22 -19.27 -3.78
CA LYS A 260 15.28 -18.50 -4.42
C LYS A 260 15.38 -17.09 -3.86
N ILE A 261 14.27 -16.33 -3.84
CA ILE A 261 14.18 -14.98 -3.25
C ILE A 261 14.77 -14.95 -1.83
N LYS A 262 14.43 -15.93 -0.98
CA LYS A 262 14.92 -16.00 0.41
C LYS A 262 16.39 -16.37 0.54
N ALA A 263 16.97 -17.05 -0.45
CA ALA A 263 18.38 -17.37 -0.49
C ALA A 263 19.20 -16.18 -1.03
N ASP A 264 18.77 -15.62 -2.15
CA ASP A 264 19.48 -14.56 -2.86
C ASP A 264 19.45 -13.23 -2.05
N SER A 265 18.36 -12.96 -1.32
CA SER A 265 18.27 -11.77 -0.47
C SER A 265 19.08 -11.83 0.83
N ILE A 266 19.82 -12.92 1.11
CA ILE A 266 20.63 -13.05 2.34
C ILE A 266 21.73 -12.00 2.40
N ASN A 267 22.28 -11.60 1.25
CA ASN A 267 23.39 -10.63 1.17
C ASN A 267 22.93 -9.20 0.85
N ASP A 268 21.63 -8.99 0.61
CA ASP A 268 21.08 -7.69 0.24
C ASP A 268 20.87 -6.79 1.47
N GLU A 269 21.63 -5.68 1.57
CA GLU A 269 21.60 -4.81 2.75
C GLU A 269 20.25 -4.12 2.97
N GLU A 270 19.54 -3.74 1.90
CA GLU A 270 18.19 -3.19 2.00
C GLU A 270 17.22 -4.21 2.61
N THR A 271 17.21 -5.44 2.09
CA THR A 271 16.37 -6.52 2.59
C THR A 271 16.75 -6.89 4.02
N LYS A 272 18.05 -6.96 4.37
CA LYS A 272 18.51 -7.13 5.77
C LYS A 272 17.96 -6.03 6.69
N LEU A 273 17.93 -4.77 6.24
CA LEU A 273 17.40 -3.66 7.02
C LEU A 273 15.88 -3.76 7.21
N LEU A 274 15.13 -4.14 6.16
CA LEU A 274 13.70 -4.37 6.23
C LEU A 274 13.34 -5.57 7.12
N LEU A 275 14.08 -6.67 7.03
CA LEU A 275 13.90 -7.89 7.86
C LEU A 275 14.14 -7.67 9.36
N LYS A 276 14.78 -6.56 9.77
CA LYS A 276 14.87 -6.16 11.19
C LYS A 276 13.56 -5.56 11.72
N LYS A 277 12.68 -5.05 10.84
CA LYS A 277 11.37 -4.49 11.24
C LYS A 277 10.41 -5.63 11.58
N ARG A 278 9.42 -5.36 12.43
CA ARG A 278 8.34 -6.32 12.68
C ARG A 278 7.47 -6.44 11.42
N LEU A 279 7.27 -7.66 10.94
CA LEU A 279 6.37 -7.96 9.82
C LEU A 279 4.98 -7.33 9.99
N LYS A 280 4.71 -6.30 9.16
CA LYS A 280 3.51 -5.43 9.19
C LYS A 280 2.19 -6.21 9.26
N PHE A 281 2.06 -7.26 8.44
CA PHE A 281 0.83 -8.02 8.29
C PHE A 281 0.76 -9.33 9.09
N PHE A 282 1.69 -9.57 10.01
CA PHE A 282 1.70 -10.77 10.84
C PHE A 282 0.95 -10.57 12.16
N ASN A 283 -0.21 -11.23 12.27
CA ASN A 283 -0.94 -11.38 13.52
C ASN A 283 -1.16 -12.86 13.85
N LYS A 284 -0.75 -13.30 15.05
CA LYS A 284 -0.85 -14.70 15.49
C LYS A 284 -2.28 -15.14 15.81
N THR A 285 -3.22 -14.21 15.96
CA THR A 285 -4.63 -14.49 16.34
C THR A 285 -5.61 -14.44 15.16
N ASP A 286 -5.14 -14.15 13.95
CA ASP A 286 -5.99 -14.01 12.76
C ASP A 286 -6.33 -15.36 12.12
N SER A 287 -7.22 -16.11 12.77
CA SER A 287 -7.66 -17.45 12.37
C SER A 287 -8.54 -17.50 11.11
N LYS A 288 -8.89 -16.34 10.54
CA LYS A 288 -9.76 -16.20 9.36
C LYS A 288 -8.99 -15.91 8.07
N ARG A 289 -7.66 -15.83 8.12
CA ARG A 289 -6.85 -15.44 6.96
C ARG A 289 -6.70 -16.57 5.94
N THR A 290 -7.03 -16.27 4.68
CA THR A 290 -6.95 -17.19 3.52
C THR A 290 -5.59 -17.19 2.80
N TRP A 291 -4.59 -16.47 3.33
CA TRP A 291 -3.26 -16.30 2.74
C TRP A 291 -2.16 -16.24 3.79
N THR A 292 -0.93 -16.64 3.44
CA THR A 292 0.23 -16.59 4.35
C THR A 292 1.04 -15.31 4.11
N PRO A 293 1.20 -14.41 5.10
CA PRO A 293 2.01 -13.21 4.93
C PRO A 293 3.49 -13.49 4.66
N ILE A 294 4.05 -12.81 3.67
CA ILE A 294 5.47 -12.77 3.34
C ILE A 294 6.07 -11.47 3.88
N HIS A 295 7.35 -11.46 4.25
CA HIS A 295 7.99 -10.25 4.78
C HIS A 295 8.13 -9.15 3.73
N ASP A 296 7.87 -7.90 4.09
CA ASP A 296 7.98 -6.73 3.20
C ASP A 296 9.33 -6.66 2.46
N GLY A 297 10.45 -6.94 3.12
CA GLY A 297 11.76 -7.09 2.48
C GLY A 297 11.80 -8.13 1.35
N TYR A 298 11.22 -9.32 1.56
CA TYR A 298 11.11 -10.32 0.49
C TYR A 298 10.10 -9.90 -0.60
N VAL A 299 9.01 -9.22 -0.24
CA VAL A 299 8.02 -8.67 -1.20
C VAL A 299 8.68 -7.62 -2.10
N LYS A 300 9.51 -6.74 -1.53
CA LYS A 300 10.29 -5.74 -2.27
C LYS A 300 11.37 -6.37 -3.14
N TYR A 301 12.14 -7.31 -2.60
CA TYR A 301 13.17 -8.03 -3.37
C TYR A 301 12.55 -8.79 -4.56
N ALA A 302 11.39 -9.41 -4.37
CA ALA A 302 10.66 -10.12 -5.42
C ALA A 302 10.19 -9.23 -6.59
N ALA A 303 10.09 -7.91 -6.39
CA ALA A 303 9.67 -6.96 -7.42
C ALA A 303 10.82 -6.45 -8.31
N ARG A 304 12.08 -6.54 -7.86
CA ARG A 304 13.24 -6.03 -8.60
C ARG A 304 13.41 -6.58 -10.03
N PRO A 305 13.13 -7.87 -10.32
CA PRO A 305 13.23 -8.38 -11.69
C PRO A 305 12.25 -7.74 -12.70
N PHE A 306 11.28 -6.96 -12.22
CA PHE A 306 10.27 -6.27 -13.02
C PHE A 306 10.57 -4.77 -13.22
N GLU A 307 11.75 -4.29 -12.82
CA GLU A 307 12.25 -2.93 -13.12
C GLU A 307 12.49 -2.76 -14.64
N PRO A 308 12.08 -1.64 -15.28
CA PRO A 308 11.54 -0.41 -14.70
C PRO A 308 9.99 -0.32 -14.74
N TYR A 309 9.28 -1.44 -14.60
CA TYR A 309 7.82 -1.53 -14.72
C TYR A 309 7.14 -2.10 -13.46
N ARG A 310 7.69 -1.80 -12.28
CA ARG A 310 7.14 -2.28 -11.00
C ARG A 310 5.71 -1.81 -10.72
N THR A 311 5.26 -0.69 -11.29
CA THR A 311 3.86 -0.26 -11.25
C THR A 311 2.93 -1.24 -11.96
N VAL A 312 3.35 -1.78 -13.11
CA VAL A 312 2.56 -2.78 -13.85
C VAL A 312 2.45 -4.08 -13.05
N LEU A 313 3.54 -4.51 -12.41
CA LEU A 313 3.50 -5.59 -11.43
C LEU A 313 2.51 -5.28 -10.30
N MET A 314 2.54 -4.06 -9.73
CA MET A 314 1.58 -3.68 -8.66
C MET A 314 0.11 -3.81 -9.10
N MET A 315 -0.23 -3.39 -10.32
CA MET A 315 -1.59 -3.55 -10.85
C MET A 315 -2.02 -5.01 -10.91
N ILE A 316 -1.12 -5.90 -11.37
CA ILE A 316 -1.36 -7.35 -11.42
C ILE A 316 -1.46 -7.94 -9.99
N LEU A 317 -0.63 -7.50 -9.05
CA LEU A 317 -0.69 -7.95 -7.65
C LEU A 317 -1.96 -7.49 -6.93
N TRP A 318 -2.45 -6.28 -7.17
CA TRP A 318 -3.74 -5.84 -6.64
C TRP A 318 -4.90 -6.69 -7.17
N ARG A 319 -4.90 -6.97 -8.46
CA ARG A 319 -5.85 -7.88 -9.11
C ARG A 319 -5.78 -9.30 -8.51
N LEU A 320 -4.58 -9.86 -8.34
CA LEU A 320 -4.36 -11.12 -7.61
C LEU A 320 -4.77 -11.07 -6.14
N SER A 321 -4.82 -9.90 -5.50
CA SER A 321 -5.18 -9.77 -4.08
C SER A 321 -6.68 -9.94 -3.81
N SER A 322 -7.53 -9.80 -4.83
CA SER A 322 -8.97 -9.88 -4.71
C SER A 322 -9.43 -11.30 -4.37
N THR A 323 -10.02 -11.48 -3.19
CA THR A 323 -10.74 -12.72 -2.82
C THR A 323 -12.15 -12.78 -3.38
N ASN A 324 -12.67 -11.66 -3.91
CA ASN A 324 -14.09 -11.47 -4.12
C ASN A 324 -14.39 -11.04 -5.57
N ILE A 325 -15.23 -11.81 -6.24
CA ILE A 325 -15.64 -11.60 -7.63
C ILE A 325 -16.57 -10.38 -7.74
N GLU A 326 -17.24 -9.97 -6.65
CA GLU A 326 -18.09 -8.77 -6.58
C GLU A 326 -17.38 -7.43 -6.88
N VAL A 327 -16.03 -7.41 -6.89
CA VAL A 327 -15.26 -6.22 -7.34
C VAL A 327 -15.07 -6.22 -8.85
N LEU A 328 -15.17 -7.37 -9.51
CA LEU A 328 -15.14 -7.50 -10.97
C LEU A 328 -16.47 -7.06 -11.61
N GLU A 329 -17.57 -7.10 -10.85
CA GLU A 329 -18.91 -6.66 -11.29
C GLU A 329 -19.17 -5.14 -11.11
N LYS A 330 -18.27 -4.41 -10.45
CA LYS A 330 -18.44 -2.97 -10.13
C LYS A 330 -17.45 -2.05 -10.82
N LEU A 331 -17.10 -2.40 -12.05
CA LEU A 331 -16.36 -1.55 -12.99
C LEU A 331 -17.19 -1.12 -14.21
N ASP A 332 -18.48 -1.51 -14.25
CA ASP A 332 -19.49 -1.08 -15.22
C ASP A 332 -20.51 -0.07 -14.61
N GLU A 333 -20.14 0.61 -13.51
CA GLU A 333 -20.84 1.77 -12.87
C GLU A 333 -19.86 2.92 -12.59
#